data_AF-A0AA42PPB6-F1
#
_entry.id   AF-A0AA42PPB6-F1
#
_cell.length_a   1.000
_cell.length_b   1.000
_cell.length_c   1.000
_cell.angle_alpha   90.00
_cell.angle_beta   90.00
_cell.angle_gamma   90.00
#
_symmetry.space_group_name_H-M   'P 1'
#
loop_
_entity.id
_entity.type
_entity.pdbx_description
1 polymer ?
#
loop_
_entity_poly.entity_id
_entity_poly.type
_entity_poly.pdbx_seq_one_letter_code
_entity_poly.pdbx_strand_id
1 'polypeptide(L)'
;MYLRALLVFALLIPFHALSLNFSSTFLRLNCPQRGLVEVILHVYDHTQEGWRGHFETGAGHKRAGDTEMIPFANGDILFHSVSSDAFSYLYDGETILRHCVKLDERPVYPSF
;
A
#
# COMPACT_ATOMS: atom_id res chain seq x y z
N MET A 1 16.48 37.92 -14.06
CA MET A 1 15.34 37.92 -13.12
C MET A 1 14.38 36.73 -13.30
N TYR A 2 14.26 36.13 -14.49
CA TYR A 2 13.36 34.99 -14.74
C TYR A 2 13.76 33.67 -14.06
N LEU A 3 15.06 33.43 -13.85
CA LEU A 3 15.57 32.18 -13.25
C LEU A 3 15.13 31.99 -11.79
N ARG A 4 15.02 33.08 -11.02
CA ARG A 4 14.53 33.05 -9.62
C ARG A 4 13.03 32.75 -9.55
N ALA A 5 12.25 33.31 -10.48
CA ALA A 5 10.81 33.04 -10.55
C ALA A 5 10.51 31.59 -10.93
N LEU A 6 11.30 31.01 -11.83
CA LEU A 6 11.21 29.59 -12.23
C LEU A 6 11.49 28.63 -11.06
N LEU A 7 12.46 28.95 -10.20
CA LEU A 7 12.82 28.15 -9.03
C LEU A 7 11.71 28.14 -7.97
N VAL A 8 11.05 29.29 -7.76
CA VAL A 8 9.89 29.41 -6.85
C VAL A 8 8.70 28.63 -7.40
N PHE A 9 8.49 28.61 -8.71
CA PHE A 9 7.41 27.84 -9.33
C PHE A 9 7.62 26.32 -9.22
N ALA A 10 8.86 25.86 -9.28
CA ALA A 10 9.20 24.44 -9.11
C ALA A 10 8.94 23.92 -7.68
N LEU A 11 9.06 24.78 -6.66
CA LEU A 11 8.76 24.46 -5.25
C LEU A 11 7.26 24.37 -4.96
N LEU A 12 6.42 24.89 -5.85
CA LEU A 12 4.96 24.87 -5.71
C LEU A 12 4.31 23.68 -6.42
N ILE A 13 5.09 22.81 -7.06
CA ILE A 13 4.54 21.60 -7.66
C ILE A 13 4.11 20.68 -6.50
N PRO A 14 2.79 20.46 -6.31
CA PRO A 14 2.34 19.53 -5.29
C PRO A 14 2.84 18.14 -5.67
N PHE A 15 3.53 17.47 -4.76
CA PHE A 15 3.79 16.04 -4.90
C PHE A 15 2.44 15.32 -4.85
N HIS A 16 1.93 14.95 -6.01
CA HIS A 16 0.75 14.10 -6.11
C HIS A 16 1.16 12.67 -5.77
N ALA A 17 0.94 12.27 -4.53
CA ALA A 17 0.98 10.86 -4.18
C ALA A 17 -0.30 10.18 -4.66
N LEU A 18 -0.16 9.00 -5.25
CA LEU A 18 -1.27 8.24 -5.83
C LEU A 18 -1.77 7.23 -4.81
N SER A 19 -3.09 7.13 -4.66
CA SER A 19 -3.74 6.03 -3.95
C SER A 19 -3.49 4.71 -4.67
N LEU A 20 -3.61 3.61 -3.94
CA LEU A 20 -3.56 2.28 -4.54
C LEU A 20 -4.71 2.08 -5.53
N ASN A 21 -4.44 1.37 -6.63
CA ASN A 21 -5.48 0.90 -7.53
C ASN A 21 -6.05 -0.42 -7.00
N PHE A 22 -7.13 -0.34 -6.22
CA PHE A 22 -7.76 -1.51 -5.63
C PHE A 22 -8.35 -2.50 -6.65
N SER A 23 -8.46 -2.12 -7.93
CA SER A 23 -8.91 -3.02 -8.99
C SER A 23 -7.76 -3.78 -9.67
N SER A 24 -6.53 -3.29 -9.58
CA SER A 24 -5.37 -3.90 -10.25
C SER A 24 -4.06 -3.37 -9.66
N THR A 25 -3.64 -3.97 -8.54
CA THR A 25 -2.34 -3.69 -7.93
C THR A 25 -1.72 -4.98 -7.38
N PHE A 26 -0.47 -5.24 -7.76
CA PHE A 26 0.44 -6.18 -7.13
C PHE A 26 1.49 -5.38 -6.38
N LEU A 27 1.63 -5.66 -5.08
CA LEU A 27 2.63 -5.08 -4.20
C LEU A 27 3.59 -6.17 -3.74
N ARG A 28 4.85 -5.79 -3.63
CA ARG A 28 5.86 -6.59 -2.97
C ARG A 28 6.49 -5.77 -1.85
N LEU A 29 6.34 -6.23 -0.62
CA LEU A 29 6.75 -5.55 0.59
C LEU A 29 7.79 -6.39 1.33
N ASN A 30 8.71 -5.75 2.03
CA ASN A 30 9.56 -6.38 3.03
C ASN A 30 9.14 -5.90 4.42
N CYS A 31 8.52 -6.80 5.18
CA CYS A 31 7.94 -6.53 6.48
C CYS A 31 8.72 -7.21 7.62
N PRO A 32 8.76 -6.61 8.82
CA PRO A 32 9.19 -7.29 10.04
C PRO A 32 8.41 -8.60 10.25
N GLN A 33 9.01 -9.59 10.91
CA GLN A 33 8.46 -10.93 11.17
C GLN A 33 8.25 -11.82 9.92
N ARG A 34 7.49 -11.38 8.91
CA ARG A 34 7.15 -12.18 7.72
C ARG A 34 8.21 -12.10 6.62
N GLY A 35 9.04 -11.06 6.60
CA GLY A 35 10.01 -10.83 5.53
C GLY A 35 9.27 -10.42 4.25
N LEU A 36 9.47 -11.17 3.17
CA LEU A 36 8.80 -10.88 1.90
C LEU A 36 7.29 -11.19 1.98
N VAL A 37 6.47 -10.17 1.74
CA VAL A 37 5.02 -10.26 1.64
C VAL A 37 4.59 -9.76 0.27
N GLU A 38 3.77 -10.53 -0.43
CA GLU A 38 3.16 -10.17 -1.70
C GLU A 38 1.68 -9.88 -1.44
N VAL A 39 1.18 -8.75 -1.94
CA VAL A 39 -0.22 -8.36 -1.79
C VAL A 39 -0.82 -8.09 -3.15
N ILE A 40 -2.00 -8.67 -3.41
CA ILE A 40 -2.74 -8.47 -4.65
C ILE A 40 -4.07 -7.80 -4.30
N LEU A 41 -4.33 -6.67 -4.94
CA LEU A 41 -5.60 -5.96 -4.91
C LEU A 41 -6.26 -6.14 -6.28
N HIS A 42 -7.47 -6.68 -6.28
CA HIS A 42 -8.17 -7.11 -7.48
C HIS A 42 -9.62 -6.60 -7.48
N VAL A 43 -10.23 -6.60 -8.67
CA VAL A 43 -11.63 -6.20 -8.85
C VAL A 43 -12.58 -6.87 -7.85
N TYR A 44 -13.68 -6.18 -7.56
CA TYR A 44 -14.66 -6.57 -6.54
C TYR A 44 -14.10 -6.64 -5.13
N ASP A 45 -13.15 -5.75 -4.83
CA ASP A 45 -12.61 -5.60 -3.48
C ASP A 45 -11.92 -6.88 -2.97
N HIS A 46 -11.50 -7.78 -3.88
CA HIS A 46 -10.78 -8.97 -3.50
C HIS A 46 -9.32 -8.62 -3.21
N THR A 47 -8.88 -8.91 -1.99
CA THR A 47 -7.48 -8.73 -1.60
C THR A 47 -6.87 -10.06 -1.21
N GLN A 48 -5.59 -10.20 -1.46
CA GLN A 48 -4.83 -11.41 -1.13
C GLN A 48 -3.49 -10.99 -0.57
N GLU A 49 -2.99 -11.73 0.42
CA GLU A 49 -1.61 -11.64 0.88
C GLU A 49 -0.95 -13.01 0.87
N GLY A 50 0.35 -13.04 0.58
CA GLY A 50 1.16 -14.25 0.59
C GLY A 50 2.53 -14.00 1.20
N TRP A 51 3.00 -14.91 2.06
CA TRP A 51 4.31 -14.84 2.68
C TRP A 51 4.80 -16.25 3.06
N ARG A 52 6.05 -16.60 2.78
CA ARG A 52 6.69 -17.86 3.22
C ARG A 52 5.84 -19.14 3.04
N GLY A 53 5.05 -19.23 1.97
CA GLY A 53 4.18 -20.39 1.71
C GLY A 53 2.82 -20.37 2.44
N HIS A 54 2.55 -19.31 3.21
CA HIS A 54 1.23 -18.97 3.72
C HIS A 54 0.53 -18.00 2.76
N PHE A 55 -0.80 -18.01 2.83
CA PHE A 55 -1.65 -17.20 1.99
C PHE A 55 -2.95 -16.90 2.72
N GLU A 56 -3.43 -15.67 2.62
CA GLU A 56 -4.70 -15.24 3.16
C GLU A 56 -5.44 -14.33 2.18
N THR A 57 -6.75 -14.27 2.34
CA THR A 57 -7.62 -13.39 1.56
C THR A 57 -8.21 -12.31 2.44
N GLY A 58 -8.56 -11.18 1.85
CA GLY A 58 -9.37 -10.14 2.49
C GLY A 58 -10.59 -9.79 1.65
N ALA A 59 -11.47 -9.02 2.27
CA ALA A 59 -12.70 -8.53 1.65
C ALA A 59 -12.76 -7.01 1.79
N GLY A 60 -12.17 -6.36 0.79
CA GLY A 60 -12.22 -4.94 0.55
C GLY A 60 -11.18 -4.13 1.28
N HIS A 61 -11.43 -2.83 1.25
CA HIS A 61 -10.59 -1.83 1.84
C HIS A 61 -11.46 -0.74 2.48
N LYS A 62 -10.88 -0.01 3.41
CA LYS A 62 -11.48 1.19 3.99
C LYS A 62 -10.49 2.34 3.84
N ARG A 63 -11.00 3.55 3.65
CA ARG A 63 -10.19 4.75 3.63
C ARG A 63 -10.67 5.71 4.71
N ALA A 64 -9.73 6.18 5.53
CA ALA A 64 -9.97 7.20 6.53
C ALA A 64 -8.90 8.30 6.37
N GLY A 65 -9.29 9.42 5.75
CA GLY A 65 -8.38 10.51 5.43
C GLY A 65 -7.25 10.06 4.49
N ASP A 66 -6.01 10.15 4.99
CA ASP A 66 -4.78 9.78 4.26
C ASP A 66 -4.49 8.27 4.28
N THR A 67 -5.22 7.50 5.08
CA THR A 67 -4.87 6.10 5.32
C THR A 67 -5.87 5.15 4.64
N GLU A 68 -5.32 4.26 3.82
CA GLU A 68 -6.01 3.11 3.25
C GLU A 68 -5.71 1.87 4.09
N MET A 69 -6.76 1.11 4.41
CA MET A 69 -6.71 -0.02 5.32
C MET A 69 -7.25 -1.26 4.60
N ILE A 70 -6.44 -2.31 4.53
CA ILE A 70 -6.77 -3.58 3.88
C ILE A 70 -6.75 -4.68 4.93
N PRO A 71 -7.92 -5.08 5.47
CA PRO A 71 -8.02 -6.18 6.41
C PRO A 71 -7.96 -7.54 5.68
N PHE A 72 -7.31 -8.51 6.31
CA PHE A 72 -7.23 -9.91 5.86
C PHE A 72 -7.97 -10.85 6.83
N ALA A 73 -8.28 -12.06 6.36
CA ALA A 73 -9.10 -13.04 7.07
C ALA A 73 -8.41 -13.60 8.33
N ASN A 74 -7.08 -13.59 8.38
CA ASN A 74 -6.30 -13.95 9.56
C ASN A 74 -6.30 -12.89 10.67
N GLY A 75 -6.95 -11.73 10.46
CA GLY A 75 -6.99 -10.62 11.42
C GLY A 75 -5.94 -9.54 11.19
N ASP A 76 -4.99 -9.76 10.27
CA ASP A 76 -4.02 -8.75 9.89
C ASP A 76 -4.67 -7.57 9.17
N ILE A 77 -4.04 -6.41 9.29
CA ILE A 77 -4.43 -5.22 8.56
C ILE A 77 -3.19 -4.57 7.95
N LEU A 78 -3.18 -4.44 6.63
CA LEU A 78 -2.21 -3.61 5.92
C LEU A 78 -2.72 -2.16 5.88
N PHE A 79 -1.85 -1.23 6.26
CA PHE A 79 -2.07 0.20 6.19
C PHE A 79 -1.17 0.81 5.12
N HIS A 80 -1.74 1.70 4.32
CA HIS A 80 -1.04 2.54 3.36
C HIS A 80 -1.34 4.01 3.64
N SER A 81 -0.31 4.81 3.92
CA SER A 81 -0.42 6.27 3.98
C SER A 81 -0.18 6.83 2.59
N VAL A 82 -1.24 7.37 1.98
CA VAL A 82 -1.22 7.86 0.61
C VAL A 82 -0.19 8.98 0.45
N SER A 83 -0.18 9.98 1.34
CA SER A 83 0.70 11.14 1.24
C SER A 83 2.20 10.81 1.31
N SER A 84 2.56 9.76 2.03
CA SER A 84 3.96 9.36 2.27
C SER A 84 4.38 8.09 1.53
N ASP A 85 3.44 7.44 0.83
CA ASP A 85 3.63 6.16 0.17
C ASP A 85 4.24 5.09 1.12
N ALA A 86 3.81 5.14 2.38
CA ALA A 86 4.34 4.31 3.46
C ALA A 86 3.39 3.15 3.79
N PHE A 87 3.97 1.97 3.96
CA PHE A 87 3.24 0.73 4.25
C PHE A 87 3.54 0.26 5.67
N SER A 88 2.53 -0.26 6.36
CA SER A 88 2.69 -0.86 7.68
C SER A 88 1.68 -1.99 7.92
N TYR A 89 2.10 -3.06 8.59
CA TYR A 89 1.19 -4.10 9.05
C TYR A 89 0.83 -3.91 10.53
N LEU A 90 -0.44 -4.13 10.86
CA LEU A 90 -0.84 -4.56 12.19
C LEU A 90 -1.11 -6.05 12.12
N TYR A 91 -0.29 -6.85 12.80
CA TYR A 91 -0.49 -8.30 12.87
C TYR A 91 -1.61 -8.62 13.85
N ASP A 92 -2.35 -9.71 13.61
CA ASP A 92 -3.42 -10.16 14.49
C ASP A 92 -2.93 -10.30 15.95
N GLY A 93 -3.74 -9.78 16.87
CA GLY A 93 -3.41 -9.72 18.30
C GLY A 93 -2.33 -8.70 18.70
N GLU A 94 -1.68 -8.00 17.77
CA GLU A 94 -0.74 -6.92 18.08
C GLU A 94 -1.43 -5.55 18.22
N THR A 95 -0.73 -4.62 18.87
CA THR A 95 -1.15 -3.20 19.01
C THR A 95 -0.18 -2.24 18.34
N ILE A 96 0.92 -2.76 17.78
CA ILE A 96 2.02 -1.96 17.22
C ILE A 96 2.05 -2.14 15.71
N LEU A 97 2.03 -1.01 14.99
CA LEU A 97 2.24 -0.99 13.55
C LEU A 97 3.71 -1.28 13.21
N ARG A 98 3.93 -2.24 12.32
CA ARG A 98 5.23 -2.65 11.81
C ARG A 98 5.42 -2.04 10.43
N HIS A 99 6.33 -1.08 10.33
CA HIS A 99 6.67 -0.46 9.05
C HIS A 99 7.26 -1.47 8.08
N CYS A 100 6.79 -1.47 6.84
CA CYS A 100 7.27 -2.31 5.76
C CYS A 100 7.90 -1.45 4.65
N VAL A 101 8.98 -1.98 4.06
CA VAL A 101 9.63 -1.34 2.92
C VAL A 101 8.94 -1.80 1.64
N LYS A 102 8.43 -0.86 0.84
CA LYS A 102 7.93 -1.15 -0.50
C LYS A 102 9.10 -1.52 -1.43
N LEU A 103 9.02 -2.69 -2.05
CA LEU A 103 10.02 -3.17 -3.01
C LEU A 103 9.56 -3.03 -4.45
N ASP A 104 8.28 -3.32 -4.72
CA ASP A 104 7.68 -3.26 -6.05
C ASP A 104 6.19 -2.92 -5.96
N GLU A 105 5.70 -2.21 -6.97
CA GLU A 105 4.29 -1.93 -7.19
C GLU A 105 4.02 -1.89 -8.69
N ARG A 106 3.08 -2.71 -9.15
CA ARG A 106 2.73 -2.83 -10.56
C ARG A 106 1.28 -3.27 -10.73
N PRO A 107 0.64 -3.01 -11.88
CA PRO A 107 -0.67 -3.56 -12.15
C PRO A 107 -0.62 -5.10 -12.24
N VAL A 108 -1.72 -5.73 -11.84
CA VAL A 108 -1.93 -7.17 -12.04
C VAL A 108 -2.32 -7.39 -13.50
N TYR A 109 -1.76 -8.42 -14.15
CA TYR A 109 -2.15 -8.80 -15.50
C TYR A 109 -3.15 -9.97 -15.48
N PRO A 110 -4.23 -9.94 -16.27
CA PRO A 110 -4.67 -8.81 -17.08
C PRO A 110 -5.19 -7.64 -16.22
N SER A 111 -4.93 -6.42 -16.65
CA SER A 111 -5.56 -5.23 -16.07
C SER A 111 -6.96 -5.08 -16.69
N PHE A 112 -8.01 -5.09 -15.86
CA PHE A 112 -9.41 -4.91 -16.28
C PHE A 112 -9.83 -3.45 -16.23
#